data_AF-A0A1G9GDB5-F1
#
_entry.id   AF-A0A1G9GDB5-F1
#
_cell.length_a   1.000
_cell.length_b   1.000
_cell.length_c   1.000
_cell.angle_alpha   90.00
_cell.angle_beta   90.00
_cell.angle_gamma   90.00
#
_symmetry.space_group_name_H-M   'P 1'
#
loop_
_entity.id
_entity.type
_entity.pdbx_description
1 polymer ?
#
loop_
_entity_poly.entity_id
_entity_poly.type
_entity_poly.pdbx_seq_one_letter_code
_entity_poly.pdbx_strand_id
1 'polypeptide(L)'
;MKNPLFLLNACFLFLCVSMYLGTGWSLWLFSFPIAPQLTPDNYYNQFVPQVTAATNFFRIQTMLMLLSAGLMVVDEWRSWRRWFPIGVLIGVMAATALTILYIFPYNASMAAGIQDQATLDDVLTKWMRLNRIRVSLWTFQWLCMMAYFAVLVYPKPLTR
;
A
#
# COMPACT_ATOMS: atom_id res chain seq x y z
N MET A 1 -7.42 0.68 31.33
CA MET A 1 -6.75 -0.21 30.34
C MET A 1 -7.56 -0.15 29.06
N LYS A 2 -6.93 -0.02 27.89
CA LYS A 2 -7.68 -0.01 26.61
C LYS A 2 -8.33 -1.37 26.39
N ASN A 3 -9.52 -1.38 25.81
CA ASN A 3 -10.27 -2.59 25.51
C ASN A 3 -9.42 -3.52 24.61
N PRO A 4 -9.30 -4.84 24.89
CA PRO A 4 -8.56 -5.77 24.03
C PRO A 4 -9.00 -5.74 22.57
N LEU A 5 -10.26 -5.42 22.29
CA LEU A 5 -10.78 -5.24 20.93
C LEU A 5 -10.10 -4.09 20.17
N PHE A 6 -9.72 -3.03 20.86
CA PHE A 6 -9.01 -1.91 20.26
C PHE A 6 -7.58 -2.30 19.86
N LEU A 7 -6.88 -3.03 20.74
CA LEU A 7 -5.55 -3.55 20.42
C LEU A 7 -5.61 -4.52 19.24
N LEU A 8 -6.61 -5.41 19.21
CA LEU A 8 -6.83 -6.31 18.09
C LEU A 8 -7.04 -5.56 16.77
N ASN A 9 -7.83 -4.48 16.78
CA ASN A 9 -8.02 -3.61 15.61
C ASN A 9 -6.69 -2.95 15.17
N ALA A 10 -5.87 -2.47 16.10
CA ALA A 10 -4.55 -1.91 15.76
C ALA A 10 -3.60 -2.96 15.16
N CYS A 11 -3.59 -4.18 15.72
CA CYS A 11 -2.82 -5.30 15.16
C CYS A 11 -3.30 -5.68 13.76
N PHE A 12 -4.62 -5.71 13.54
CA PHE A 12 -5.21 -5.96 12.23
C PHE A 12 -4.79 -4.89 11.22
N LEU A 13 -4.88 -3.61 11.57
CA LEU A 13 -4.42 -2.53 10.70
C LEU A 13 -2.93 -2.67 10.37
N PHE A 14 -2.12 -3.04 11.37
CA PHE A 14 -0.69 -3.24 11.20
C PHE A 14 -0.36 -4.42 10.28
N LEU A 15 -1.11 -5.51 10.38
CA LEU A 15 -1.04 -6.63 9.44
C LEU A 15 -1.33 -6.16 8.01
N CYS A 16 -2.40 -5.37 7.81
CA CYS A 16 -2.75 -4.87 6.49
C CYS A 16 -1.68 -3.95 5.87
N VAL A 17 -1.15 -2.98 6.62
CA VAL A 17 -0.06 -2.12 6.11
C VAL A 17 1.23 -2.93 5.89
N SER A 18 1.44 -4.02 6.63
CA SER A 18 2.59 -4.93 6.42
C SER A 18 2.45 -5.74 5.13
N MET A 19 1.24 -6.18 4.79
CA MET A 19 0.99 -6.82 3.49
C MET A 19 1.22 -5.83 2.34
N TYR A 20 0.76 -4.57 2.47
CA TYR A 20 1.08 -3.53 1.48
C TYR A 20 2.58 -3.27 1.34
N LEU A 21 3.29 -3.14 2.46
CA LEU A 21 4.75 -2.99 2.46
C LEU A 21 5.39 -4.16 1.71
N GLY A 22 5.07 -5.40 2.09
CA GLY A 22 5.64 -6.60 1.51
C GLY A 22 5.43 -6.69 0.00
N THR A 23 4.19 -6.49 -0.46
CA THR A 23 3.89 -6.54 -1.91
C THR A 23 4.53 -5.39 -2.69
N GLY A 24 4.59 -4.20 -2.11
CA GLY A 24 5.28 -3.08 -2.74
C GLY A 24 6.78 -3.33 -2.89
N TRP A 25 7.42 -3.76 -1.81
CA TRP A 25 8.85 -4.02 -1.82
C TRP A 25 9.21 -5.25 -2.66
N SER A 26 8.35 -6.27 -2.74
CA SER A 26 8.58 -7.40 -3.64
C SER A 26 8.59 -6.97 -5.11
N LEU A 27 7.71 -6.04 -5.50
CA LEU A 27 7.75 -5.46 -6.85
C LEU A 27 9.07 -4.74 -7.09
N TRP A 28 9.51 -3.91 -6.13
CA TRP A 28 10.72 -3.11 -6.32
C TRP A 28 12.00 -3.95 -6.37
N LEU A 29 12.10 -4.94 -5.48
CA LEU A 29 13.29 -5.77 -5.33
C LEU A 29 13.38 -6.91 -6.35
N PHE A 30 12.25 -7.47 -6.77
CA PHE A 30 12.23 -8.70 -7.57
C PHE A 30 11.59 -8.54 -8.94
N SER A 31 10.54 -7.72 -9.09
CA SER A 31 9.82 -7.59 -10.37
C SER A 31 10.33 -6.47 -11.27
N PHE A 32 10.75 -5.32 -10.72
CA PHE A 32 11.25 -4.22 -11.56
C PHE A 32 12.61 -4.49 -12.19
N PRO A 33 13.57 -5.18 -11.52
CA PRO A 33 14.84 -5.52 -12.15
C PRO A 33 14.71 -6.43 -13.38
N ILE A 34 13.66 -7.25 -13.44
CA ILE A 34 13.40 -8.16 -14.56
C ILE A 34 12.58 -7.50 -15.69
N ALA A 35 12.01 -6.31 -15.48
CA ALA A 35 11.17 -5.64 -16.46
C ALA A 35 11.81 -5.44 -17.85
N PRO A 36 13.13 -5.14 -17.99
CA PRO A 36 13.77 -5.04 -19.30
C PRO A 36 13.82 -6.35 -20.11
N GLN A 37 13.51 -7.49 -19.51
CA GLN A 37 13.47 -8.80 -20.19
C GLN A 37 12.06 -9.14 -20.71
N LEU A 38 11.09 -8.26 -20.46
CA LEU A 38 9.72 -8.48 -20.88
C LEU A 38 9.56 -8.11 -22.35
N THR A 39 8.86 -8.99 -23.08
CA THR A 39 8.52 -8.81 -24.48
C THR A 39 7.00 -8.92 -24.64
N PRO A 40 6.43 -8.41 -25.75
CA PRO A 40 5.02 -8.63 -26.11
C PRO A 40 4.55 -10.09 -25.94
N ASP A 41 5.43 -11.06 -26.21
CA ASP A 41 5.12 -12.49 -26.13
C ASP A 41 4.99 -13.03 -24.70
N ASN A 42 5.68 -12.41 -23.72
CA ASN A 42 5.81 -12.99 -22.38
C ASN A 42 5.20 -12.14 -21.25
N TYR A 43 5.06 -10.82 -21.45
CA TYR A 43 4.74 -9.91 -20.34
C TYR A 43 3.34 -10.19 -19.78
N TYR A 44 2.40 -10.60 -20.64
CA TYR A 44 1.01 -10.83 -20.24
C TYR A 44 0.92 -11.85 -19.10
N ASN A 45 1.51 -13.02 -19.30
CA ASN A 45 1.48 -14.12 -18.32
C ASN A 45 2.24 -13.78 -17.04
N GLN A 46 3.27 -12.94 -17.13
CA GLN A 46 4.07 -12.51 -15.99
C GLN A 46 3.39 -11.42 -15.16
N PHE A 47 2.63 -10.51 -15.79
CA PHE A 47 2.11 -9.32 -15.11
C PHE A 47 0.59 -9.29 -14.96
N VAL A 48 -0.17 -9.53 -16.03
CA VAL A 48 -1.59 -9.14 -16.08
C VAL A 48 -2.45 -9.94 -15.09
N PRO A 49 -2.38 -11.29 -15.03
CA PRO A 49 -3.14 -12.07 -14.05
C PRO A 49 -2.75 -11.74 -12.61
N GLN A 50 -1.46 -11.57 -12.34
CA GLN A 50 -0.94 -11.29 -10.99
C GLN A 50 -1.40 -9.93 -10.48
N VAL A 51 -1.30 -8.88 -11.32
CA VAL A 51 -1.77 -7.53 -10.99
C VAL A 51 -3.29 -7.51 -10.80
N THR A 52 -4.04 -8.27 -11.60
CA THR A 52 -5.50 -8.38 -11.48
C THR A 52 -5.89 -9.04 -10.15
N ALA A 53 -5.27 -10.18 -9.82
CA ALA A 53 -5.50 -10.87 -8.55
C ALA A 53 -5.14 -9.98 -7.35
N ALA A 54 -3.98 -9.32 -7.38
CA ALA A 54 -3.56 -8.39 -6.34
C ALA A 54 -4.55 -7.22 -6.18
N THR A 55 -5.05 -6.67 -7.30
CA THR A 55 -6.03 -5.57 -7.26
C THR A 55 -7.34 -6.00 -6.59
N ASN A 56 -7.85 -7.18 -6.92
CA ASN A 56 -9.06 -7.72 -6.30
C ASN A 56 -8.89 -7.96 -4.80
N PHE A 57 -7.75 -8.53 -4.40
CA PHE A 57 -7.41 -8.73 -2.99
C PHE A 57 -7.35 -7.40 -2.23
N PHE A 58 -6.61 -6.43 -2.76
CA PHE A 58 -6.40 -5.15 -2.10
C PHE A 58 -7.63 -4.25 -2.09
N ARG A 59 -8.60 -4.44 -2.99
CA ARG A 59 -9.86 -3.72 -2.93
C ARG A 59 -10.57 -3.94 -1.59
N ILE A 60 -10.70 -5.20 -1.17
CA ILE A 60 -11.35 -5.55 0.11
C ILE A 60 -10.48 -5.07 1.27
N GLN A 61 -9.17 -5.32 1.21
CA GLN A 61 -8.23 -4.89 2.24
C GLN A 61 -8.27 -3.37 2.46
N THR A 62 -8.31 -2.57 1.39
CA THR A 62 -8.38 -1.10 1.47
C THR A 62 -9.59 -0.64 2.27
N MET A 63 -10.76 -1.22 2.02
CA MET A 63 -11.99 -0.87 2.73
C MET A 63 -11.88 -1.18 4.22
N LEU A 64 -11.33 -2.35 4.56
CA LEU A 64 -11.09 -2.75 5.95
C LEU A 64 -10.06 -1.85 6.64
N MET A 65 -9.01 -1.44 5.92
CA MET A 65 -8.01 -0.50 6.44
C MET A 65 -8.59 0.88 6.72
N LEU A 66 -9.40 1.43 5.81
CA LEU A 66 -10.07 2.72 6.00
C LEU A 66 -10.99 2.68 7.22
N LEU A 67 -11.78 1.62 7.37
CA LEU A 67 -12.63 1.44 8.55
C LEU A 67 -11.79 1.32 9.82
N SER A 68 -10.80 0.43 9.83
CA SER A 68 -9.95 0.16 11.00
C SER A 68 -9.18 1.40 11.46
N ALA A 69 -8.58 2.14 10.52
CA ALA A 69 -7.87 3.38 10.82
C ALA A 69 -8.83 4.48 11.28
N GLY A 70 -10.03 4.58 10.68
CA GLY A 70 -11.09 5.48 11.13
C GLY A 70 -11.51 5.24 12.57
N LEU A 71 -11.75 3.98 12.94
CA LEU A 71 -12.05 3.58 14.33
C LEU A 71 -10.91 3.95 15.28
N MET A 72 -9.65 3.77 14.86
CA MET A 72 -8.50 4.19 15.67
C MET A 72 -8.41 5.70 15.86
N VAL A 73 -8.73 6.50 14.83
CA VAL A 73 -8.77 7.97 14.94
C VAL A 73 -9.80 8.41 15.96
N VAL A 74 -11.00 7.80 15.96
CA VAL A 74 -12.06 8.13 16.90
C VAL A 74 -11.65 7.78 18.33
N ASP A 75 -11.08 6.59 18.57
CA ASP A 75 -10.63 6.16 19.91
C ASP A 75 -9.49 7.05 20.44
N GLU A 76 -8.52 7.39 19.59
CA GLU A 76 -7.37 8.21 19.97
C GLU A 76 -7.63 9.71 19.87
N TRP A 77 -8.86 10.17 19.56
CA TRP A 77 -9.14 11.57 19.21
C TRP A 77 -8.66 12.58 20.26
N ARG A 78 -8.73 12.21 21.55
CA ARG A 78 -8.28 13.06 22.67
C ARG A 78 -6.79 12.91 23.01
N SER A 79 -6.08 12.01 22.33
CA SER A 79 -4.65 11.78 22.49
C SER A 79 -3.86 12.35 21.31
N TRP A 80 -2.60 12.72 21.56
CA TRP A 80 -1.66 13.05 20.48
C TRP A 80 -1.41 11.84 19.56
N ARG A 81 -1.65 10.61 20.03
CA ARG A 81 -1.49 9.38 19.23
C ARG A 81 -2.42 9.30 18.02
N ARG A 82 -3.48 10.12 17.93
CA ARG A 82 -4.38 10.16 16.75
C ARG A 82 -3.65 10.43 15.43
N TRP A 83 -2.50 11.10 15.47
CA TRP A 83 -1.73 11.42 14.27
C TRP A 83 -1.21 10.18 13.54
N PHE A 84 -0.97 9.07 14.24
CA PHE A 84 -0.55 7.83 13.59
C PHE A 84 -1.65 7.22 12.70
N PRO A 85 -2.86 6.90 13.19
CA PRO A 85 -3.93 6.40 12.33
C PRO A 85 -4.43 7.45 11.33
N ILE A 86 -4.34 8.76 11.61
CA ILE A 86 -4.57 9.81 10.60
C ILE A 86 -3.55 9.70 9.46
N GLY A 87 -2.27 9.52 9.77
CA GLY A 87 -1.22 9.31 8.77
C GLY A 87 -1.50 8.08 7.90
N VAL A 88 -1.96 6.98 8.51
CA VAL A 88 -2.39 5.79 7.77
C VAL A 88 -3.57 6.10 6.86
N LEU A 89 -4.63 6.75 7.34
CA LEU A 89 -5.80 7.12 6.54
C LEU A 89 -5.41 7.97 5.32
N ILE A 90 -4.63 9.03 5.53
CA ILE A 90 -4.16 9.90 4.45
C ILE A 90 -3.32 9.10 3.46
N GLY A 91 -2.42 8.24 3.95
CA GLY A 91 -1.59 7.39 3.12
C GLY A 91 -2.40 6.42 2.26
N VAL A 92 -3.41 5.75 2.85
CA VAL A 92 -4.30 4.82 2.13
C VAL A 92 -5.10 5.55 1.06
N MET A 93 -5.69 6.70 1.40
CA MET A 93 -6.45 7.52 0.44
C MET A 93 -5.56 8.00 -0.71
N ALA A 94 -4.37 8.52 -0.41
CA ALA A 94 -3.41 8.97 -1.43
C ALA A 94 -2.96 7.82 -2.34
N ALA A 95 -2.63 6.65 -1.78
CA ALA A 95 -2.23 5.47 -2.56
C ALA A 95 -3.39 4.93 -3.42
N THR A 96 -4.62 5.00 -2.91
CA THR A 96 -5.83 4.61 -3.64
C THR A 96 -6.10 5.56 -4.80
N ALA A 97 -6.03 6.88 -4.56
CA ALA A 97 -6.19 7.90 -5.60
C ALA A 97 -5.10 7.75 -6.69
N LEU A 98 -3.84 7.61 -6.29
CA LEU A 98 -2.73 7.35 -7.21
C LEU A 98 -3.01 6.11 -8.09
N THR A 99 -3.53 5.05 -7.48
CA THR A 99 -3.82 3.80 -8.17
C THR A 99 -4.95 3.97 -9.19
N ILE A 100 -6.09 4.52 -8.77
CA ILE A 100 -7.28 4.66 -9.62
C ILE A 100 -7.02 5.63 -10.77
N LEU A 101 -6.41 6.78 -10.47
CA LEU A 101 -6.26 7.87 -11.45
C LEU A 101 -5.11 7.63 -12.42
N TYR A 102 -4.02 7.01 -11.97
CA TYR A 102 -2.79 6.93 -12.77
C TYR A 102 -2.33 5.51 -13.06
N ILE A 103 -2.44 4.54 -12.14
CA ILE A 103 -1.92 3.18 -12.35
C ILE A 103 -2.89 2.32 -13.17
N PHE A 104 -4.19 2.37 -12.87
CA PHE A 104 -5.20 1.58 -13.55
C PHE A 104 -5.27 1.79 -15.07
N PRO A 105 -5.12 3.02 -15.61
CA PRO A 105 -5.01 3.21 -17.05
C PRO A 105 -3.87 2.40 -17.70
N TYR A 106 -2.68 2.36 -17.08
CA TYR A 106 -1.57 1.55 -17.59
C TYR A 106 -1.82 0.05 -17.43
N ASN A 107 -2.47 -0.38 -16.34
CA ASN A 107 -2.88 -1.78 -16.18
C ASN A 107 -3.85 -2.21 -17.28
N ALA A 108 -4.82 -1.35 -17.62
CA ALA A 108 -5.79 -1.62 -18.69
C ALA A 108 -5.10 -1.69 -20.06
N SER A 109 -4.13 -0.81 -20.32
CA SER A 109 -3.31 -0.86 -21.54
C SER A 109 -2.51 -2.16 -21.64
N MET A 110 -1.86 -2.59 -20.56
CA MET A 110 -1.17 -3.89 -20.51
C MET A 110 -2.14 -5.07 -20.67
N ALA A 111 -3.34 -4.99 -20.09
CA ALA A 111 -4.36 -6.04 -20.22
C ALA A 111 -4.96 -6.12 -21.64
N ALA A 112 -4.93 -5.02 -22.40
CA ALA A 112 -5.40 -4.99 -23.78
C ALA A 112 -4.46 -5.68 -24.79
N GLY A 113 -3.26 -6.08 -24.38
CA GLY A 113 -2.33 -6.82 -25.24
C GLY A 113 -1.44 -5.93 -26.12
N ILE A 114 -0.44 -5.26 -25.52
CA ILE A 114 0.54 -4.45 -26.24
C ILE A 114 1.42 -5.35 -27.11
N GLN A 115 1.44 -5.08 -28.42
CA GLN A 115 2.18 -5.87 -29.41
C GLN A 115 3.55 -5.26 -29.79
N ASP A 116 3.76 -3.98 -29.49
CA ASP A 116 4.98 -3.25 -29.84
C ASP A 116 5.91 -3.09 -28.63
N GLN A 117 7.19 -3.41 -28.79
CA GLN A 117 8.18 -3.37 -27.70
C GLN A 117 8.39 -1.95 -27.19
N ALA A 118 8.48 -0.95 -28.06
CA ALA A 118 8.72 0.44 -27.64
C ALA A 118 7.55 0.98 -26.80
N THR A 119 6.33 0.63 -27.18
CA THR A 119 5.12 0.94 -26.42
C THR A 119 5.11 0.22 -25.07
N LEU A 120 5.50 -1.06 -25.03
CA LEU A 120 5.59 -1.84 -23.79
C LEU A 120 6.60 -1.21 -22.82
N ASP A 121 7.78 -0.85 -23.29
CA ASP A 121 8.85 -0.25 -22.48
C ASP A 121 8.43 1.10 -21.88
N ASP A 122 7.78 1.95 -22.68
CA ASP A 122 7.25 3.25 -22.21
C ASP A 122 6.17 3.06 -21.13
N VAL A 123 5.21 2.17 -21.37
CA VAL A 123 4.13 1.85 -20.42
C VAL A 123 4.70 1.28 -19.12
N LEU A 124 5.59 0.29 -19.20
CA LEU A 124 6.23 -0.33 -18.03
C LEU A 124 7.04 0.69 -17.24
N THR A 125 7.80 1.57 -17.91
CA THR A 125 8.60 2.59 -17.24
C THR A 125 7.74 3.55 -16.45
N LYS A 126 6.65 4.07 -17.05
CA LYS A 126 5.69 4.95 -16.38
C LYS A 126 4.99 4.24 -15.22
N TRP A 127 4.53 3.01 -15.45
CA TRP A 127 3.88 2.19 -14.45
C TRP A 127 4.82 1.89 -13.25
N MET A 128 6.07 1.51 -13.49
CA MET A 128 7.06 1.26 -12.44
C MET A 128 7.33 2.52 -11.63
N ARG A 129 7.48 3.68 -12.27
CA ARG A 129 7.69 4.96 -11.56
C ARG A 129 6.53 5.27 -10.61
N LEU A 130 5.29 5.11 -11.07
CA LEU A 130 4.11 5.33 -10.22
C LEU A 130 4.05 4.32 -9.07
N ASN A 131 4.41 3.06 -9.32
CA ASN A 131 4.45 2.06 -8.27
C ASN A 131 5.55 2.35 -7.24
N ARG A 132 6.71 2.89 -7.61
CA ARG A 132 7.71 3.35 -6.62
C ARG A 132 7.14 4.39 -5.67
N ILE A 133 6.36 5.35 -6.20
CA ILE A 133 5.67 6.35 -5.37
C ILE A 133 4.67 5.65 -4.43
N ARG A 134 3.90 4.68 -4.96
CA ARG A 134 2.95 3.90 -4.16
C ARG A 134 3.64 3.10 -3.04
N VAL A 135 4.79 2.50 -3.31
CA VAL A 135 5.61 1.78 -2.33
C VAL A 135 6.07 2.71 -1.21
N SER A 136 6.47 3.94 -1.54
CA SER A 136 6.81 4.95 -0.53
C SER A 136 5.61 5.31 0.35
N LEU A 137 4.41 5.45 -0.22
CA LEU A 137 3.18 5.69 0.54
C LEU A 137 2.84 4.52 1.47
N TRP A 138 2.99 3.29 1.00
CA TRP A 138 2.80 2.08 1.83
C TRP A 138 3.85 1.96 2.94
N THR A 139 5.10 2.31 2.64
CA THR A 139 6.18 2.37 3.64
C THR A 139 5.87 3.40 4.72
N PHE A 140 5.39 4.58 4.34
CA PHE A 140 4.95 5.60 5.29
C PHE A 140 3.81 5.11 6.20
N GLN A 141 2.78 4.47 5.64
CA GLN A 141 1.68 3.89 6.43
C GLN A 141 2.19 2.86 7.44
N TRP A 142 3.11 1.99 7.01
CA TRP A 142 3.73 1.01 7.89
C TRP A 142 4.53 1.67 9.00
N LEU A 143 5.32 2.70 8.70
CA LEU A 143 6.07 3.49 9.70
C LEU A 143 5.14 4.17 10.70
N CYS A 144 3.98 4.69 10.27
CA CYS A 144 2.98 5.24 11.19
C CYS A 144 2.52 4.19 12.22
N MET A 145 2.23 2.97 11.78
CA MET A 145 1.79 1.89 12.69
C MET A 145 2.94 1.36 13.55
N MET A 146 4.15 1.22 13.00
CA MET A 146 5.32 0.84 13.77
C MET A 146 5.60 1.86 14.88
N ALA A 147 5.56 3.15 14.56
CA ALA A 147 5.73 4.22 15.54
C ALA A 147 4.60 4.26 16.57
N TYR A 148 3.36 3.99 16.16
CA TYR A 148 2.23 3.85 17.08
C TYR A 148 2.49 2.77 18.13
N PHE A 149 2.92 1.57 17.71
CA PHE A 149 3.27 0.48 18.62
C PHE A 149 4.50 0.79 19.48
N ALA A 150 5.54 1.40 18.91
CA ALA A 150 6.72 1.81 19.66
C ALA A 150 6.37 2.75 20.81
N VAL A 151 5.46 3.72 20.57
CA VAL A 151 4.97 4.66 21.60
C VAL A 151 4.11 3.96 22.66
N LEU A 152 3.35 2.92 22.29
CA LEU A 152 2.58 2.14 23.25
C LEU A 152 3.49 1.33 24.20
N VAL A 153 4.59 0.79 23.68
CA VAL A 153 5.57 0.00 24.45
C VAL A 153 6.49 0.89 25.29
N TYR A 154 6.91 2.04 24.75
CA TYR A 154 7.76 3.01 25.43
C TYR A 154 7.00 4.32 25.68
N PRO A 155 6.01 4.34 26.59
CA PRO A 155 5.36 5.58 26.97
C PRO A 155 6.42 6.53 27.53
N LYS A 156 6.48 7.77 27.03
CA LYS A 156 7.35 8.81 27.60
C LYS A 156 7.17 8.80 29.13
N PRO A 157 8.24 8.82 29.93
CA PRO A 157 8.09 9.08 31.36
C PRO A 157 7.37 10.42 31.50
N LEU A 158 6.36 10.47 32.38
CA LEU A 158 5.70 11.70 32.77
C LEU A 158 6.79 12.64 33.31
N THR A 159 7.29 13.55 32.48
CA THR A 159 8.04 14.70 32.97
C THR A 159 7.04 15.49 33.81
N ARG A 160 7.31 15.52 35.11
CA ARG A 160 6.58 16.22 36.17
C ARG A 160 6.32 17.68 35.82
#